data_AF-A0AB39MXE5-F1
#
_entry.id   AF-A0AB39MXE5-F1
#
_cell.length_a   1.000
_cell.length_b   1.000
_cell.length_c   1.000
_cell.angle_alpha   90.00
_cell.angle_beta   90.00
_cell.angle_gamma   90.00
#
_symmetry.space_group_name_H-M   'P 1'
#
loop_
_entity.id
_entity.type
_entity.pdbx_description
1 polymer ?
#
loop_
_entity_poly.entity_id
_entity_poly.type
_entity_poly.pdbx_seq_one_letter_code
_entity_poly.pdbx_strand_id
1 'polypeptide(L)'
;MSRIRSVASSAGVHRRTLLAATGAVTLSAGVGYTLRPTDSQAATTASPAGAQGAGAGNAAAEAPVGASRKLPVALAPYTRGTTLAGVATPRGTSGYRRLGDGPGWRRVVRDDLAAPKADRAKRRTALAAFVQLTDLHLIDAQHPLRLEYLRSTDVHAWRPQEALTVPGAVALVERLNALRGAPVTGAPLHFAMTTGDNTDNNCTSELEWFLTVMSGGRVTPNTGDPRQYEGVQNSGLKLYWQADDSVRDADKQVGFPHIEGFLAAAIRETRSPGLNIPWYSTVGNHDAMPLGTYASHSDSYLTDLAVGGKKLMNVSAADAKKLQDSLKQDKDPRGTVFKDFLKAHARSMRSVTPDEKRAPFTPKDYVRAHLDPAFRGLGPVGHGYSTANLDAGTQYYSFRIADDVIGISLDTTDPGGHYEGSIGAAQFNWLDRTLRENKDSYAIIFSHHTSKTMGNLRRDPARPNERRVSGAELVQLLGGHRNVLAWVNGHIHKNVITPHSASGGRSFWEISTASHVDFPQLARIIEVVDNKDGTISLFTTLIESSAPHATDFTDLSQTGLAALYRELSLNAPGARSTLAGARRDRNTELVLKKA
;
A
#
# COMPACT_ATOMS: atom_id res chain seq x y z
N MET A 1 10.84 -55.50 20.99
CA MET A 1 9.78 -55.84 21.97
C MET A 1 9.77 -54.68 22.96
N SER A 2 8.84 -53.71 22.81
CA SER A 2 7.58 -53.56 23.58
C SER A 2 7.82 -53.51 25.09
N ARG A 3 7.38 -52.55 25.91
CA ARG A 3 6.67 -51.26 25.84
C ARG A 3 6.79 -50.68 27.27
N ILE A 4 6.89 -49.36 27.38
CA ILE A 4 7.07 -48.62 28.63
C ILE A 4 5.75 -48.49 29.41
N ARG A 5 5.82 -48.63 30.74
CA ARG A 5 4.75 -48.32 31.71
C ARG A 5 4.77 -46.84 32.11
N SER A 6 3.57 -46.28 32.25
CA SER A 6 3.26 -45.00 32.91
C SER A 6 3.19 -45.19 34.43
N VAL A 7 3.65 -44.19 35.21
CA VAL A 7 3.15 -43.89 36.57
C VAL A 7 3.20 -42.37 36.79
N ALA A 8 2.15 -41.86 37.40
CA ALA A 8 1.84 -40.45 37.65
C ALA A 8 2.48 -39.83 38.91
N SER A 9 2.56 -38.50 38.87
CA SER A 9 2.34 -37.49 39.93
C SER A 9 3.02 -37.62 41.30
N SER A 10 3.73 -36.56 41.72
CA SER A 10 3.23 -35.54 42.67
C SER A 10 4.35 -34.71 43.31
N ALA A 11 3.95 -33.54 43.84
CA ALA A 11 4.53 -32.71 44.91
C ALA A 11 5.00 -31.31 44.48
N GLY A 12 4.20 -30.30 44.85
CA GLY A 12 4.63 -28.91 44.98
C GLY A 12 5.15 -28.59 46.38
N VAL A 13 5.68 -27.38 46.60
CA VAL A 13 5.59 -26.54 47.83
C VAL A 13 6.18 -25.12 47.58
N HIS A 14 5.29 -24.12 47.68
CA HIS A 14 5.35 -22.78 48.32
C HIS A 14 6.52 -21.76 48.28
N ARG A 15 6.19 -20.58 47.71
CA ARG A 15 6.10 -19.19 48.26
C ARG A 15 7.25 -18.48 49.03
N ARG A 16 7.53 -17.27 48.51
CA ARG A 16 7.77 -15.92 49.11
C ARG A 16 9.17 -15.52 49.62
N THR A 17 9.69 -14.39 49.10
CA THR A 17 10.08 -13.08 49.77
C THR A 17 10.85 -12.23 48.71
N LEU A 18 10.32 -11.14 48.12
CA LEU A 18 10.22 -9.70 48.52
C LEU A 18 11.56 -8.94 48.66
N LEU A 19 11.82 -7.93 47.80
CA LEU A 19 12.10 -6.53 48.18
C LEU A 19 12.33 -5.59 46.97
N ALA A 20 11.92 -4.34 47.17
CA ALA A 20 11.82 -3.24 46.21
C ALA A 20 13.02 -2.27 46.27
N ALA A 21 13.18 -1.44 45.24
CA ALA A 21 13.92 -0.18 45.32
C ALA A 21 13.30 0.89 44.40
N THR A 22 13.10 2.07 44.97
CA THR A 22 12.35 3.24 44.48
C THR A 22 13.30 4.35 44.05
N GLY A 23 12.90 5.14 43.04
CA GLY A 23 13.01 6.60 43.04
C GLY A 23 14.15 7.27 42.24
N ALA A 24 13.78 8.04 41.22
CA ALA A 24 14.13 9.47 41.10
C ALA A 24 13.33 10.12 39.94
N VAL A 25 12.51 11.11 40.29
CA VAL A 25 11.76 11.99 39.38
C VAL A 25 12.51 13.32 39.32
N THR A 26 12.76 13.84 38.13
CA THR A 26 13.20 15.23 37.92
C THR A 26 12.16 15.99 37.11
N LEU A 27 11.57 17.00 37.76
CA LEU A 27 10.72 18.04 37.19
C LEU A 27 11.59 19.10 36.51
N SER A 28 11.28 19.45 35.27
CA SER A 28 11.77 20.67 34.63
C SER A 28 10.57 21.49 34.17
N ALA A 29 10.37 22.64 34.81
CA ALA A 29 9.40 23.65 34.41
C ALA A 29 9.86 24.35 33.11
N GLY A 30 8.94 24.54 32.17
CA GLY A 30 9.18 25.27 30.93
C GLY A 30 7.98 26.16 30.59
N VAL A 31 8.23 27.47 30.58
CA VAL A 31 7.30 28.59 30.40
C VAL A 31 6.55 28.54 29.06
N GLY A 32 5.27 28.86 29.10
CA GLY A 32 4.36 28.79 27.96
C GLY A 32 4.56 29.90 26.92
N TYR A 33 4.27 29.56 25.67
CA TYR A 33 3.81 30.48 24.63
C TYR A 33 2.74 29.77 23.78
N THR A 34 1.73 30.54 23.42
CA THR A 34 0.47 30.13 22.77
C THR A 34 0.67 29.49 21.39
N LEU A 35 0.09 28.30 21.14
CA LEU A 35 0.18 27.54 19.88
C LEU A 35 -1.18 26.93 19.51
N ARG A 36 -1.48 26.88 18.20
CA ARG A 36 -2.68 26.25 17.60
C ARG A 36 -2.40 24.77 17.20
N PRO A 37 -3.40 23.87 17.25
CA PRO A 37 -3.27 22.45 16.90
C PRO A 37 -3.31 22.17 15.38
N THR A 38 -2.79 21.02 14.95
CA THR A 38 -3.12 20.41 13.65
C THR A 38 -4.19 19.33 13.85
N ASP A 39 -5.39 19.56 13.33
CA ASP A 39 -6.53 18.65 13.40
C ASP A 39 -6.51 17.65 12.24
N SER A 40 -6.33 16.37 12.51
CA SER A 40 -6.86 15.32 11.63
C SER A 40 -8.35 15.21 11.93
N GLN A 41 -9.20 15.56 10.96
CA GLN A 41 -10.64 15.50 11.13
C GLN A 41 -11.19 14.20 10.54
N ALA A 42 -11.63 13.31 11.42
CA ALA A 42 -12.46 12.19 11.01
C ALA A 42 -13.78 12.70 10.44
N ALA A 43 -14.25 12.05 9.38
CA ALA A 43 -15.61 12.27 8.94
C ALA A 43 -16.59 11.60 9.91
N THR A 44 -17.22 12.38 10.77
CA THR A 44 -18.34 11.91 11.58
C THR A 44 -19.60 11.86 10.72
N THR A 45 -20.32 10.73 10.74
CA THR A 45 -21.64 10.60 10.11
C THR A 45 -22.70 11.27 10.99
N ALA A 46 -22.70 12.60 11.09
CA ALA A 46 -23.76 13.33 11.79
C ALA A 46 -24.67 14.05 10.78
N SER A 47 -25.93 13.61 10.72
CA SER A 47 -27.05 14.45 10.27
C SER A 47 -27.42 15.43 11.40
N PRO A 48 -27.88 16.65 11.12
CA PRO A 48 -28.14 17.65 12.17
C PRO A 48 -29.51 17.41 12.81
N ALA A 49 -29.54 16.90 14.04
CA ALA A 49 -30.65 17.07 14.96
C ALA A 49 -30.12 16.94 16.40
N GLY A 50 -30.56 17.86 17.27
CA GLY A 50 -29.82 18.26 18.45
C GLY A 50 -29.83 17.30 19.63
N ALA A 51 -28.80 17.44 20.47
CA ALA A 51 -28.87 17.14 21.89
C ALA A 51 -27.81 18.01 22.61
N GLN A 52 -28.29 18.99 23.37
CA GLN A 52 -27.49 19.68 24.38
C GLN A 52 -27.39 18.77 25.62
N GLY A 53 -26.21 18.70 26.25
CA GLY A 53 -26.12 18.33 27.67
C GLY A 53 -25.02 17.35 28.08
N ALA A 54 -23.96 17.93 28.64
CA ALA A 54 -23.15 17.47 29.78
C ALA A 54 -22.34 16.15 29.72
N GLY A 55 -21.02 16.30 29.93
CA GLY A 55 -20.11 15.20 30.30
C GLY A 55 -18.64 15.53 30.08
N ALA A 56 -18.10 16.53 30.79
CA ALA A 56 -16.65 16.78 30.81
C ALA A 56 -15.96 15.67 31.62
N GLY A 57 -15.50 14.63 30.91
CA GLY A 57 -14.68 13.55 31.45
C GLY A 57 -13.32 13.54 30.76
N ASN A 58 -12.25 13.55 31.57
CA ASN A 58 -10.84 13.62 31.18
C ASN A 58 -10.46 12.67 30.04
N ALA A 59 -10.42 13.19 28.81
CA ALA A 59 -9.64 12.62 27.72
C ALA A 59 -8.27 13.32 27.73
N ALA A 60 -7.32 12.76 28.48
CA ALA A 60 -5.91 13.05 28.25
C ALA A 60 -5.55 12.52 26.86
N ALA A 61 -5.78 13.34 25.84
CA ALA A 61 -5.47 13.02 24.46
C ALA A 61 -3.95 13.06 24.29
N GLU A 62 -3.37 11.88 24.13
CA GLU A 62 -2.02 11.67 23.60
C GLU A 62 -1.92 12.30 22.20
N ALA A 63 -1.14 13.36 22.03
CA ALA A 63 -0.84 13.95 20.72
C ALA A 63 0.68 14.10 20.53
N PRO A 64 1.25 13.66 19.39
CA PRO A 64 2.63 13.99 19.04
C PRO A 64 2.78 15.48 18.72
N VAL A 65 3.85 16.03 19.26
CA VAL A 65 4.48 17.28 18.83
C VAL A 65 4.97 17.11 17.39
N GLY A 66 4.49 17.96 16.48
CA GLY A 66 5.22 18.25 15.26
C GLY A 66 6.54 18.89 15.67
N ALA A 67 7.60 18.09 15.79
CA ALA A 67 8.92 18.62 16.00
C ALA A 67 9.27 19.44 14.76
N SER A 68 9.19 20.77 14.89
CA SER A 68 10.05 21.67 14.12
C SER A 68 11.49 21.31 14.48
N ARG A 69 12.02 20.23 13.88
CA ARG A 69 13.45 20.21 13.58
C ARG A 69 13.65 21.47 12.75
N LYS A 70 14.53 22.38 13.20
CA LYS A 70 15.03 23.47 12.35
C LYS A 70 15.24 22.88 10.96
N LEU A 71 14.39 23.30 10.01
CA LEU A 71 14.43 22.77 8.66
C LEU A 71 15.86 23.02 8.17
N PRO A 72 16.59 21.99 7.72
CA PRO A 72 17.84 22.22 7.02
C PRO A 72 17.56 23.23 5.90
N VAL A 73 18.49 24.16 5.67
CA VAL A 73 18.43 25.05 4.49
C VAL A 73 18.10 24.18 3.28
N ALA A 74 17.09 24.60 2.50
CA ALA A 74 16.67 23.87 1.31
C ALA A 74 17.90 23.51 0.47
N LEU A 75 18.04 22.23 0.15
CA LEU A 75 19.21 21.75 -0.57
C LEU A 75 19.22 22.28 -2.01
N ALA A 76 20.39 22.36 -2.61
CA ALA A 76 20.46 22.54 -4.06
C ALA A 76 19.73 21.37 -4.76
N PRO A 77 19.07 21.61 -5.91
CA PRO A 77 18.43 20.55 -6.69
C PRO A 77 19.41 19.39 -6.96
N TYR A 78 18.92 18.15 -6.86
CA TYR A 78 19.75 16.96 -6.99
C TYR A 78 18.99 15.81 -7.68
N THR A 79 19.74 14.82 -8.16
CA THR A 79 19.18 13.67 -8.89
C THR A 79 19.45 12.33 -8.22
N ARG A 80 20.49 12.24 -7.38
CA ARG A 80 20.91 11.00 -6.71
C ARG A 80 19.75 10.36 -5.95
N GLY A 81 19.63 9.04 -6.03
CA GLY A 81 18.55 8.32 -5.34
C GLY A 81 17.20 8.37 -6.08
N THR A 82 17.12 9.02 -7.24
CA THR A 82 15.90 9.11 -8.05
C THR A 82 16.13 8.59 -9.45
N THR A 83 15.03 8.33 -10.17
CA THR A 83 15.08 7.95 -11.58
C THR A 83 15.64 9.05 -12.49
N LEU A 84 15.87 10.28 -12.00
CA LEU A 84 16.59 11.32 -12.74
C LEU A 84 18.07 10.99 -12.92
N ALA A 85 18.67 10.25 -11.97
CA ALA A 85 20.08 9.86 -12.04
C ALA A 85 20.30 8.59 -12.86
N GLY A 86 19.45 7.57 -12.65
CA GLY A 86 19.56 6.28 -13.29
C GLY A 86 18.37 5.39 -12.94
N VAL A 87 18.17 4.33 -13.73
CA VAL A 87 17.09 3.35 -13.52
C VAL A 87 17.61 1.94 -13.79
N ALA A 88 17.02 0.93 -13.14
CA ALA A 88 17.30 -0.45 -13.52
C ALA A 88 16.82 -0.71 -14.95
N THR A 89 17.74 -1.19 -15.77
CA THR A 89 17.50 -1.41 -17.20
C THR A 89 17.80 -2.87 -17.55
N PRO A 90 16.85 -3.57 -18.19
CA PRO A 90 17.08 -4.92 -18.69
C PRO A 90 18.25 -4.97 -19.68
N ARG A 91 19.10 -5.97 -19.54
CA ARG A 91 20.19 -6.29 -20.46
C ARG A 91 19.77 -7.44 -21.38
N GLY A 92 20.08 -7.32 -22.67
CA GLY A 92 19.61 -8.24 -23.71
C GLY A 92 18.19 -7.94 -24.19
N THR A 93 17.77 -8.62 -25.26
CA THR A 93 16.51 -8.34 -25.97
C THR A 93 15.51 -9.50 -25.95
N SER A 94 15.91 -10.68 -25.48
CA SER A 94 15.08 -11.89 -25.44
C SER A 94 15.43 -12.77 -24.24
N GLY A 95 14.54 -13.74 -23.94
CA GLY A 95 14.70 -14.68 -22.83
C GLY A 95 14.65 -14.03 -21.45
N TYR A 96 15.16 -14.75 -20.45
CA TYR A 96 15.39 -14.19 -19.12
C TYR A 96 16.48 -13.11 -19.19
N ARG A 97 16.14 -11.90 -18.75
CA ARG A 97 17.01 -10.72 -18.84
C ARG A 97 17.50 -10.32 -17.46
N ARG A 98 18.81 -10.12 -17.36
CA ARG A 98 19.42 -9.55 -16.15
C ARG A 98 19.20 -8.04 -16.09
N LEU A 99 19.07 -7.49 -14.90
CA LEU A 99 19.02 -6.05 -14.69
C LEU A 99 20.43 -5.46 -14.51
N GLY A 100 20.60 -4.20 -14.87
CA GLY A 100 21.82 -3.44 -14.62
C GLY A 100 21.54 -1.93 -14.71
N ASP A 101 22.58 -1.11 -14.52
CA ASP A 101 22.42 0.34 -14.58
C ASP A 101 21.98 0.81 -15.96
N GLY A 102 21.08 1.79 -16.00
CA GLY A 102 20.72 2.49 -17.22
C GLY A 102 20.46 3.97 -17.01
N PRO A 103 20.26 4.71 -18.11
CA PRO A 103 20.21 6.16 -18.08
C PRO A 103 18.95 6.67 -17.36
N GLY A 104 19.12 7.74 -16.57
CA GLY A 104 18.02 8.40 -15.90
C GLY A 104 16.96 8.95 -16.88
N TRP A 105 15.72 9.04 -16.41
CA TRP A 105 14.61 9.62 -17.16
C TRP A 105 14.56 11.13 -16.98
N ARG A 106 14.67 11.87 -18.10
CA ARG A 106 14.56 13.33 -18.10
C ARG A 106 13.17 13.78 -17.65
N ARG A 107 13.13 14.95 -17.00
CA ARG A 107 11.88 15.61 -16.67
C ARG A 107 11.18 16.14 -17.92
N VAL A 108 9.88 15.93 -18.01
CA VAL A 108 9.02 16.51 -19.06
C VAL A 108 8.10 17.55 -18.44
N VAL A 109 8.06 18.75 -19.02
CA VAL A 109 7.07 19.77 -18.63
C VAL A 109 5.76 19.47 -19.37
N ARG A 110 4.65 19.47 -18.62
CA ARG A 110 3.29 19.26 -19.13
C ARG A 110 2.50 20.56 -19.01
N ASP A 111 2.12 21.06 -20.18
CA ASP A 111 1.47 22.34 -20.42
C ASP A 111 -0.02 22.22 -20.76
N ASP A 112 -0.59 21.02 -20.60
CA ASP A 112 -1.97 20.70 -20.98
C ASP A 112 -3.03 21.55 -20.28
N LEU A 113 -2.79 21.89 -19.01
CA LEU A 113 -3.73 22.66 -18.17
C LEU A 113 -3.34 24.14 -18.03
N ALA A 114 -2.04 24.46 -18.19
CA ALA A 114 -1.53 25.83 -18.17
C ALA A 114 -0.14 25.92 -18.82
N ALA A 115 0.13 27.05 -19.49
CA ALA A 115 1.45 27.30 -20.07
C ALA A 115 2.48 27.67 -18.98
N PRO A 116 3.67 27.05 -18.97
CA PRO A 116 4.76 27.45 -18.08
C PRO A 116 5.30 28.84 -18.45
N LYS A 117 5.64 29.65 -17.45
CA LYS A 117 6.28 30.97 -17.66
C LYS A 117 7.81 30.91 -17.54
N ALA A 118 8.48 31.85 -18.19
CA ALA A 118 9.93 31.99 -18.16
C ALA A 118 10.44 32.29 -16.73
N ASP A 119 11.69 31.87 -16.47
CA ASP A 119 12.41 32.11 -15.21
C ASP A 119 11.73 31.63 -13.91
N ARG A 120 10.61 30.88 -13.98
CA ARG A 120 9.90 30.35 -12.80
C ARG A 120 10.80 29.55 -11.88
N ALA A 121 11.76 28.81 -12.43
CA ALA A 121 12.73 28.03 -11.66
C ALA A 121 13.57 28.90 -10.69
N LYS A 122 13.76 30.19 -10.99
CA LYS A 122 14.50 31.15 -10.15
C LYS A 122 13.64 31.80 -9.06
N ARG A 123 12.31 31.72 -9.17
CA ARG A 123 11.35 32.46 -8.32
C ARG A 123 10.49 31.55 -7.44
N ARG A 124 10.40 30.27 -7.79
CA ARG A 124 9.45 29.34 -7.20
C ARG A 124 9.71 29.09 -5.71
N THR A 125 8.65 28.87 -4.95
CA THR A 125 8.69 28.54 -3.52
C THR A 125 7.95 27.24 -3.26
N ALA A 126 8.59 26.28 -2.59
CA ALA A 126 7.96 25.02 -2.21
C ALA A 126 6.83 25.29 -1.20
N LEU A 127 5.67 24.69 -1.43
CA LEU A 127 4.53 24.69 -0.51
C LEU A 127 4.46 23.38 0.27
N ALA A 128 4.72 22.26 -0.40
CA ALA A 128 4.73 20.93 0.21
C ALA A 128 5.61 19.97 -0.60
N ALA A 129 6.19 18.97 0.07
CA ALA A 129 6.84 17.85 -0.59
C ALA A 129 6.61 16.56 0.20
N PHE A 130 6.24 15.48 -0.49
CA PHE A 130 5.95 14.18 0.12
C PHE A 130 6.24 13.03 -0.85
N VAL A 131 6.21 11.80 -0.36
CA VAL A 131 6.39 10.59 -1.17
C VAL A 131 5.09 9.80 -1.20
N GLN A 132 4.69 9.31 -2.36
CA GLN A 132 3.60 8.37 -2.54
C GLN A 132 4.14 6.97 -2.82
N LEU A 133 3.61 5.99 -2.09
CA LEU A 133 3.76 4.56 -2.28
C LEU A 133 2.37 3.97 -2.57
N THR A 134 2.29 2.87 -3.31
CA THR A 134 1.01 2.23 -3.62
C THR A 134 1.18 0.79 -4.00
N ASP A 135 0.16 -0.03 -3.74
CA ASP A 135 0.07 -1.41 -4.19
C ASP A 135 1.36 -2.15 -3.81
N LEU A 136 1.69 -2.06 -2.51
CA LEU A 136 2.84 -2.76 -1.92
C LEU A 136 2.63 -4.26 -2.02
N HIS A 137 1.39 -4.72 -1.81
CA HIS A 137 1.02 -6.12 -1.70
C HIS A 137 2.06 -6.88 -0.87
N LEU A 138 2.16 -6.59 0.43
CA LEU A 138 2.86 -7.53 1.29
C LEU A 138 2.07 -8.82 1.29
N ILE A 139 2.68 -9.87 0.73
CA ILE A 139 2.01 -11.09 0.31
C ILE A 139 2.40 -12.23 1.23
N ASP A 140 1.40 -12.86 1.84
CA ASP A 140 1.55 -14.23 2.32
C ASP A 140 1.43 -15.18 1.11
N ALA A 141 2.58 -15.54 0.53
CA ALA A 141 2.65 -16.45 -0.61
C ALA A 141 2.18 -17.88 -0.27
N GLN A 142 2.00 -18.20 1.01
CA GLN A 142 1.60 -19.51 1.51
C GLN A 142 0.10 -19.57 1.83
N HIS A 143 -0.60 -18.45 1.75
CA HIS A 143 -1.99 -18.31 2.14
C HIS A 143 -2.92 -19.31 1.38
N PRO A 144 -3.80 -20.07 2.06
CA PRO A 144 -4.67 -21.06 1.42
C PRO A 144 -5.66 -20.53 0.37
N LEU A 145 -6.08 -19.27 0.51
CA LEU A 145 -7.04 -18.64 -0.41
C LEU A 145 -6.43 -18.11 -1.72
N ARG A 146 -5.11 -18.18 -1.93
CA ARG A 146 -4.51 -17.66 -3.17
C ARG A 146 -5.07 -18.39 -4.41
N LEU A 147 -5.21 -17.66 -5.52
CA LEU A 147 -5.75 -18.16 -6.80
C LEU A 147 -4.66 -18.67 -7.78
N GLU A 148 -3.50 -19.08 -7.27
CA GLU A 148 -2.29 -19.36 -8.06
C GLU A 148 -2.53 -20.46 -9.10
N TYR A 149 -3.41 -21.40 -8.80
CA TYR A 149 -3.81 -22.49 -9.69
C TYR A 149 -4.52 -22.01 -10.96
N LEU A 150 -5.02 -20.76 -11.02
CA LEU A 150 -5.51 -20.17 -12.26
C LEU A 150 -4.39 -20.00 -13.30
N ARG A 151 -3.12 -20.08 -12.89
CA ARG A 151 -1.96 -20.09 -13.81
C ARG A 151 -2.05 -21.14 -14.90
N SER A 152 -2.76 -22.25 -14.67
CA SER A 152 -2.96 -23.29 -15.68
C SER A 152 -3.73 -22.81 -16.92
N THR A 153 -4.46 -21.69 -16.83
CA THR A 153 -5.14 -21.06 -17.97
C THR A 153 -4.68 -19.64 -18.25
N ASP A 154 -4.12 -18.94 -17.25
CA ASP A 154 -3.71 -17.55 -17.38
C ASP A 154 -2.41 -17.32 -16.62
N VAL A 155 -1.32 -17.18 -17.36
CA VAL A 155 0.03 -17.07 -16.81
C VAL A 155 0.20 -15.92 -15.79
N HIS A 156 -0.65 -14.88 -15.88
CA HIS A 156 -0.60 -13.70 -15.01
C HIS A 156 -1.13 -13.96 -13.59
N ALA A 157 -1.80 -15.10 -13.34
CA ALA A 157 -2.47 -15.36 -12.06
C ALA A 157 -1.53 -15.76 -10.90
N TRP A 158 -0.23 -15.84 -11.16
CA TRP A 158 0.80 -16.06 -10.15
C TRP A 158 2.13 -15.53 -10.64
N ARG A 159 2.95 -14.96 -9.74
CA ARG A 159 4.23 -14.37 -10.09
C ARG A 159 5.38 -14.98 -9.26
N PRO A 160 6.52 -15.36 -9.88
CA PRO A 160 7.64 -16.00 -9.18
C PRO A 160 8.24 -15.21 -8.00
N GLN A 161 8.07 -13.90 -7.99
CA GLN A 161 8.67 -13.01 -6.99
C GLN A 161 7.82 -12.78 -5.72
N GLU A 162 6.61 -13.32 -5.64
CA GLU A 162 5.62 -12.94 -4.59
C GLU A 162 6.12 -13.18 -3.16
N ALA A 163 6.96 -14.20 -2.95
CA ALA A 163 7.60 -14.49 -1.66
C ALA A 163 8.63 -13.43 -1.21
N LEU A 164 8.99 -12.46 -2.06
CA LEU A 164 10.03 -11.45 -1.79
C LEU A 164 9.47 -10.03 -1.60
N THR A 165 8.15 -9.88 -1.44
CA THR A 165 7.50 -8.57 -1.26
C THR A 165 8.01 -7.83 -0.03
N VAL A 166 8.22 -8.54 1.10
CA VAL A 166 8.76 -7.95 2.34
C VAL A 166 10.19 -7.40 2.19
N PRO A 167 11.21 -8.17 1.77
CA PRO A 167 12.55 -7.60 1.57
C PRO A 167 12.56 -6.49 0.50
N GLY A 168 11.71 -6.60 -0.53
CA GLY A 168 11.51 -5.54 -1.53
C GLY A 168 11.01 -4.23 -0.92
N ALA A 169 10.00 -4.30 -0.04
CA ALA A 169 9.45 -3.14 0.66
C ALA A 169 10.45 -2.56 1.69
N VAL A 170 11.26 -3.39 2.36
CA VAL A 170 12.33 -2.89 3.23
C VAL A 170 13.36 -2.06 2.45
N ALA A 171 13.80 -2.55 1.28
CA ALA A 171 14.72 -1.80 0.42
C ALA A 171 14.09 -0.49 -0.10
N LEU A 172 12.77 -0.44 -0.29
CA LEU A 172 12.07 0.80 -0.58
C LEU A 172 12.13 1.79 0.59
N VAL A 173 11.83 1.35 1.82
CA VAL A 173 11.94 2.19 3.03
C VAL A 173 13.36 2.73 3.20
N GLU A 174 14.37 1.88 3.00
CA GLU A 174 15.79 2.30 2.99
C GLU A 174 16.07 3.39 1.96
N ARG A 175 15.51 3.28 0.73
CA ARG A 175 15.63 4.34 -0.27
C ARG A 175 15.03 5.64 0.24
N LEU A 176 13.80 5.61 0.75
CA LEU A 176 13.10 6.79 1.22
C LEU A 176 13.91 7.49 2.31
N ASN A 177 14.43 6.72 3.28
CA ASN A 177 15.24 7.24 4.37
C ASN A 177 16.57 7.86 3.91
N ALA A 178 17.10 7.42 2.77
CA ALA A 178 18.34 7.94 2.19
C ALA A 178 18.15 9.21 1.34
N LEU A 179 16.90 9.59 1.03
CA LEU A 179 16.61 10.85 0.33
C LEU A 179 16.93 12.03 1.25
N ARG A 180 17.58 13.06 0.69
CA ARG A 180 17.99 14.24 1.48
C ARG A 180 16.90 15.31 1.57
N GLY A 181 15.82 15.14 0.82
CA GLY A 181 14.77 16.13 0.60
C GLY A 181 14.17 15.97 -0.79
N ALA A 182 13.39 16.95 -1.22
CA ALA A 182 12.73 16.94 -2.51
C ALA A 182 13.72 17.32 -3.63
N PRO A 183 13.81 16.57 -4.74
CA PRO A 183 14.88 16.71 -5.73
C PRO A 183 14.84 18.03 -6.51
N VAL A 184 13.68 18.70 -6.59
CA VAL A 184 13.51 19.93 -7.38
C VAL A 184 13.73 21.17 -6.54
N THR A 185 13.16 21.21 -5.35
CA THR A 185 13.17 22.39 -4.48
C THR A 185 14.18 22.29 -3.33
N GLY A 186 14.66 21.08 -3.04
CA GLY A 186 15.48 20.82 -1.85
C GLY A 186 14.70 20.89 -0.54
N ALA A 187 13.38 21.09 -0.58
CA ALA A 187 12.54 21.14 0.60
C ALA A 187 12.54 19.79 1.33
N PRO A 188 12.42 19.76 2.67
CA PRO A 188 12.27 18.51 3.39
C PRO A 188 11.03 17.73 2.91
N LEU A 189 11.13 16.40 2.89
CA LEU A 189 9.97 15.53 2.67
C LEU A 189 9.17 15.49 3.97
N HIS A 190 7.94 15.97 3.95
CA HIS A 190 7.12 16.13 5.15
C HIS A 190 6.50 14.81 5.61
N PHE A 191 6.11 13.94 4.68
CA PHE A 191 5.52 12.63 4.99
C PHE A 191 5.62 11.66 3.80
N ALA A 192 5.33 10.39 4.06
CA ALA A 192 4.98 9.39 3.05
C ALA A 192 3.48 9.07 3.08
N MET A 193 2.89 8.77 1.93
CA MET A 193 1.48 8.40 1.78
C MET A 193 1.38 7.06 1.08
N THR A 194 0.68 6.09 1.67
CA THR A 194 0.27 4.89 0.93
C THR A 194 -1.11 5.09 0.33
N THR A 195 -1.30 4.74 -0.93
CA THR A 195 -2.60 4.85 -1.62
C THR A 195 -3.31 3.50 -1.77
N GLY A 196 -3.27 2.66 -0.73
CA GLY A 196 -3.98 1.38 -0.66
C GLY A 196 -3.25 0.19 -1.29
N ASP A 197 -3.87 -0.98 -1.12
CA ASP A 197 -3.35 -2.31 -1.46
C ASP A 197 -1.99 -2.54 -0.80
N ASN A 198 -1.97 -2.29 0.51
CA ASN A 198 -0.81 -2.52 1.36
C ASN A 198 -0.65 -4.02 1.66
N THR A 199 -1.78 -4.72 1.88
CA THR A 199 -1.88 -6.19 1.97
C THR A 199 -2.33 -6.80 0.62
N ASP A 200 -2.35 -8.13 0.50
CA ASP A 200 -2.76 -8.82 -0.74
C ASP A 200 -3.99 -9.69 -0.57
N ASN A 201 -4.07 -10.47 0.51
CA ASN A 201 -5.18 -11.38 0.74
C ASN A 201 -6.01 -10.98 1.95
N ASN A 202 -5.91 -9.73 2.40
CA ASN A 202 -6.64 -9.18 3.55
C ASN A 202 -6.42 -10.01 4.83
N CYS A 203 -5.23 -10.55 5.07
CA CYS A 203 -4.98 -11.37 6.26
C CYS A 203 -4.16 -10.64 7.34
N THR A 204 -4.33 -11.09 8.59
CA THR A 204 -3.75 -10.42 9.77
C THR A 204 -2.23 -10.38 9.73
N SER A 205 -1.57 -11.45 9.25
CA SER A 205 -0.11 -11.48 9.08
C SER A 205 0.39 -10.42 8.10
N GLU A 206 -0.27 -10.25 6.95
CA GLU A 206 0.14 -9.24 5.96
C GLU A 206 0.00 -7.82 6.51
N LEU A 207 -1.06 -7.55 7.28
CA LEU A 207 -1.26 -6.25 7.94
C LEU A 207 -0.17 -5.98 8.99
N GLU A 208 0.16 -6.98 9.82
CA GLU A 208 1.26 -6.90 10.79
C GLU A 208 2.60 -6.61 10.08
N TRP A 209 2.88 -7.31 8.97
CA TRP A 209 4.08 -7.09 8.18
C TRP A 209 4.13 -5.68 7.60
N PHE A 210 3.02 -5.18 7.07
CA PHE A 210 2.96 -3.84 6.48
C PHE A 210 3.26 -2.76 7.53
N LEU A 211 2.54 -2.83 8.65
CA LEU A 211 2.70 -1.88 9.74
C LEU A 211 4.13 -1.94 10.31
N THR A 212 4.71 -3.13 10.44
CA THR A 212 6.08 -3.29 10.94
C THR A 212 7.13 -2.81 9.93
N VAL A 213 6.95 -3.05 8.64
CA VAL A 213 7.86 -2.53 7.60
C VAL A 213 7.86 -1.01 7.61
N MET A 214 6.69 -0.38 7.67
CA MET A 214 6.57 1.08 7.64
C MET A 214 7.06 1.75 8.93
N SER A 215 6.87 1.10 10.07
CA SER A 215 7.15 1.67 11.40
C SER A 215 8.53 1.29 11.95
N GLY A 216 9.12 0.24 11.39
CA GLY A 216 10.40 -0.32 11.80
C GLY A 216 10.23 -1.48 12.77
N GLY A 217 11.09 -2.49 12.62
CA GLY A 217 10.99 -3.69 13.42
C GLY A 217 11.52 -4.92 12.69
N ARG A 218 11.22 -6.09 13.27
CA ARG A 218 11.54 -7.40 12.69
C ARG A 218 10.29 -8.02 12.11
N VAL A 219 10.40 -8.53 10.89
CA VAL A 219 9.30 -9.18 10.17
C VAL A 219 9.77 -10.55 9.73
N THR A 220 9.03 -11.58 10.13
CA THR A 220 9.19 -12.93 9.58
C THR A 220 8.08 -13.14 8.56
N PRO A 221 8.37 -13.05 7.25
CA PRO A 221 7.39 -13.23 6.17
C PRO A 221 7.03 -14.71 5.98
N ASN A 222 6.49 -15.32 7.04
CA ASN A 222 6.15 -16.72 7.10
C ASN A 222 4.84 -16.93 7.87
N THR A 223 4.00 -17.82 7.36
CA THR A 223 2.80 -18.34 8.03
C THR A 223 2.77 -19.85 7.89
N GLY A 224 2.10 -20.56 8.79
CA GLY A 224 2.09 -22.02 8.81
C GLY A 224 3.32 -22.59 9.52
N ASP A 225 4.05 -23.51 8.87
CA ASP A 225 5.22 -24.13 9.49
C ASP A 225 6.33 -23.08 9.74
N PRO A 226 6.78 -22.87 10.99
CA PRO A 226 7.78 -21.85 11.31
C PRO A 226 9.18 -22.15 10.73
N ARG A 227 9.42 -23.36 10.21
CA ARG A 227 10.71 -23.84 9.73
C ARG A 227 10.73 -24.12 8.25
N GLN A 228 9.60 -24.19 7.58
CA GLN A 228 9.48 -24.63 6.19
C GLN A 228 8.48 -23.77 5.44
N TYR A 229 8.80 -23.45 4.18
CA TYR A 229 7.84 -22.81 3.29
C TYR A 229 6.78 -23.83 2.87
N GLU A 230 5.51 -23.43 2.79
CA GLU A 230 4.35 -24.25 2.44
C GLU A 230 3.51 -23.57 1.35
N GLY A 231 3.98 -23.63 0.10
CA GLY A 231 3.32 -22.96 -1.03
C GLY A 231 3.51 -23.65 -2.36
N VAL A 232 3.22 -22.95 -3.45
CA VAL A 232 3.33 -23.55 -4.80
C VAL A 232 4.79 -23.73 -5.25
N GLN A 233 5.72 -22.95 -4.71
CA GLN A 233 7.15 -22.95 -5.08
C GLN A 233 7.96 -24.14 -4.56
N ASN A 234 7.43 -24.92 -3.61
CA ASN A 234 8.01 -26.21 -3.17
C ASN A 234 7.05 -27.39 -3.37
N SER A 235 6.07 -27.24 -4.25
CA SER A 235 5.04 -28.24 -4.48
C SER A 235 5.50 -29.39 -5.41
N GLY A 236 6.61 -29.24 -6.12
CA GLY A 236 7.05 -30.14 -7.19
C GLY A 236 6.20 -30.05 -8.46
N LEU A 237 5.23 -29.13 -8.52
CA LEU A 237 4.39 -28.93 -9.70
C LEU A 237 5.15 -28.12 -10.75
N LYS A 238 5.33 -28.68 -11.95
CA LYS A 238 5.99 -28.00 -13.10
C LYS A 238 5.27 -26.73 -13.57
N LEU A 239 4.07 -26.44 -13.07
CA LEU A 239 3.30 -25.24 -13.37
C LEU A 239 3.96 -23.97 -12.79
N TYR A 240 4.71 -24.11 -11.70
CA TYR A 240 5.31 -23.00 -10.95
C TYR A 240 6.82 -23.14 -10.90
N TRP A 241 7.53 -22.02 -10.85
CA TRP A 241 8.97 -21.99 -10.59
C TRP A 241 9.30 -22.66 -9.24
N GLN A 242 9.95 -23.83 -9.31
CA GLN A 242 10.44 -24.56 -8.15
C GLN A 242 11.86 -24.07 -7.83
N ALA A 243 11.99 -22.91 -7.18
CA ALA A 243 13.25 -22.17 -7.08
C ALA A 243 14.44 -23.01 -6.55
N ASP A 244 14.21 -23.78 -5.49
CA ASP A 244 15.21 -24.62 -4.82
C ASP A 244 15.44 -25.99 -5.47
N ASP A 245 14.51 -26.46 -6.32
CA ASP A 245 14.57 -27.80 -6.89
C ASP A 245 15.17 -27.78 -8.31
N SER A 246 15.92 -28.84 -8.63
CA SER A 246 16.40 -29.17 -9.98
C SER A 246 15.29 -29.53 -10.99
N VAL A 247 14.02 -29.68 -10.56
CA VAL A 247 12.89 -29.94 -11.47
C VAL A 247 12.90 -28.96 -12.63
N ARG A 248 12.86 -29.51 -13.85
CA ARG A 248 12.66 -28.76 -15.09
C ARG A 248 11.20 -28.33 -15.23
N ASP A 249 10.84 -27.27 -14.51
CA ASP A 249 9.51 -26.63 -14.54
C ASP A 249 9.33 -25.69 -15.75
N ALA A 250 8.15 -25.10 -15.88
CA ALA A 250 7.80 -24.19 -16.98
C ALA A 250 8.62 -22.89 -16.98
N ASP A 251 9.01 -22.40 -15.80
CA ASP A 251 9.69 -21.11 -15.67
C ASP A 251 11.20 -21.26 -15.93
N LYS A 252 11.81 -22.37 -15.49
CA LYS A 252 13.20 -22.71 -15.87
C LYS A 252 13.36 -22.93 -17.37
N GLN A 253 12.31 -23.40 -18.06
CA GLN A 253 12.33 -23.53 -19.53
C GLN A 253 12.40 -22.18 -20.25
N VAL A 254 11.97 -21.10 -19.61
CA VAL A 254 12.09 -19.72 -20.15
C VAL A 254 13.25 -18.94 -19.49
N GLY A 255 14.12 -19.65 -18.78
CA GLY A 255 15.40 -19.12 -18.30
C GLY A 255 15.43 -18.68 -16.83
N PHE A 256 14.38 -18.95 -16.04
CA PHE A 256 14.48 -18.71 -14.60
C PHE A 256 15.59 -19.56 -13.96
N PRO A 257 16.35 -19.00 -13.01
CA PRO A 257 17.47 -19.70 -12.39
C PRO A 257 17.01 -20.79 -11.43
N HIS A 258 17.92 -21.74 -11.16
CA HIS A 258 17.87 -22.56 -9.96
C HIS A 258 18.64 -21.82 -8.85
N ILE A 259 18.02 -21.63 -7.70
CA ILE A 259 18.58 -20.88 -6.57
C ILE A 259 18.39 -21.74 -5.32
N GLU A 260 19.43 -22.47 -4.93
CA GLU A 260 19.42 -23.30 -3.73
C GLU A 260 19.33 -22.43 -2.46
N GLY A 261 18.42 -22.76 -1.55
CA GLY A 261 18.18 -22.03 -0.31
C GLY A 261 17.24 -20.83 -0.46
N PHE A 262 16.67 -20.60 -1.65
CA PHE A 262 15.80 -19.46 -1.94
C PHE A 262 14.61 -19.37 -0.98
N LEU A 263 13.83 -20.44 -0.86
CA LEU A 263 12.61 -20.39 -0.03
C LEU A 263 12.92 -20.28 1.46
N ALA A 264 13.99 -20.93 1.93
CA ALA A 264 14.45 -20.77 3.31
C ALA A 264 14.90 -19.33 3.60
N ALA A 265 15.53 -18.66 2.62
CA ALA A 265 15.89 -17.25 2.74
C ALA A 265 14.67 -16.32 2.63
N ALA A 266 13.70 -16.65 1.77
CA ALA A 266 12.50 -15.85 1.56
C ALA A 266 11.61 -15.75 2.81
N ILE A 267 11.51 -16.82 3.60
CA ILE A 267 10.73 -16.85 4.86
C ILE A 267 11.53 -16.39 6.10
N ARG A 268 12.82 -16.08 5.94
CA ARG A 268 13.69 -15.70 7.06
C ARG A 268 13.32 -14.33 7.60
N GLU A 269 13.50 -14.14 8.91
CA GLU A 269 13.34 -12.83 9.54
C GLU A 269 14.15 -11.74 8.81
N THR A 270 13.48 -10.63 8.52
CA THR A 270 14.01 -9.41 7.92
C THR A 270 13.88 -8.25 8.92
N ARG A 271 14.71 -7.22 8.76
CA ARG A 271 14.67 -6.04 9.63
C ARG A 271 14.42 -4.79 8.81
N SER A 272 13.27 -4.17 9.03
CA SER A 272 12.97 -2.84 8.48
C SER A 272 13.54 -1.74 9.39
N PRO A 273 14.19 -0.70 8.83
CA PRO A 273 14.54 0.48 9.60
C PRO A 273 13.31 1.33 9.98
N GLY A 274 12.15 1.10 9.35
CA GLY A 274 10.99 1.99 9.44
C GLY A 274 11.23 3.31 8.72
N LEU A 275 10.17 4.04 8.39
CA LEU A 275 10.29 5.36 7.79
C LEU A 275 10.82 6.37 8.81
N ASN A 276 11.79 7.18 8.38
CA ASN A 276 12.36 8.28 9.16
C ASN A 276 11.59 9.61 8.99
N ILE A 277 10.42 9.55 8.37
CA ILE A 277 9.44 10.63 8.22
C ILE A 277 8.05 10.11 8.64
N PRO A 278 7.12 11.00 9.04
CA PRO A 278 5.73 10.63 9.27
C PRO A 278 5.12 9.94 8.05
N TRP A 279 4.13 9.07 8.27
CA TRP A 279 3.41 8.43 7.17
C TRP A 279 1.92 8.31 7.43
N TYR A 280 1.16 8.31 6.33
CA TYR A 280 -0.29 8.25 6.27
C TYR A 280 -0.73 7.08 5.37
N SER A 281 -1.93 6.56 5.62
CA SER A 281 -2.48 5.39 4.94
C SER A 281 -3.84 5.65 4.32
N THR A 282 -4.02 5.25 3.06
CA THR A 282 -5.33 5.03 2.44
C THR A 282 -5.56 3.53 2.32
N VAL A 283 -6.82 3.10 2.46
CA VAL A 283 -7.26 1.72 2.28
C VAL A 283 -7.50 1.40 0.79
N GLY A 284 -7.04 0.23 0.33
CA GLY A 284 -7.36 -0.35 -0.98
C GLY A 284 -8.27 -1.57 -0.89
N ASN A 285 -8.69 -2.11 -2.03
CA ASN A 285 -9.61 -3.25 -2.05
C ASN A 285 -8.97 -4.51 -1.45
N HIS A 286 -7.66 -4.73 -1.63
CA HIS A 286 -6.93 -5.83 -0.99
C HIS A 286 -6.71 -5.63 0.52
N ASP A 287 -6.85 -4.40 1.02
CA ASP A 287 -6.86 -4.11 2.45
C ASP A 287 -8.25 -4.31 3.07
N ALA A 288 -9.31 -4.41 2.26
CA ALA A 288 -10.68 -4.45 2.74
C ALA A 288 -11.37 -5.80 2.52
N MET A 289 -10.89 -6.63 1.60
CA MET A 289 -11.57 -7.84 1.16
C MET A 289 -10.59 -8.97 0.82
N PRO A 290 -10.92 -10.24 1.11
CA PRO A 290 -10.16 -11.38 0.62
C PRO A 290 -9.98 -11.33 -0.91
N LEU A 291 -8.73 -11.53 -1.35
CA LEU A 291 -8.29 -11.44 -2.75
C LEU A 291 -8.58 -10.07 -3.42
N GLY A 292 -8.92 -9.05 -2.63
CA GLY A 292 -9.33 -7.74 -3.14
C GLY A 292 -10.70 -7.74 -3.84
N THR A 293 -11.50 -8.81 -3.73
CA THR A 293 -12.72 -8.95 -4.54
C THR A 293 -13.96 -9.42 -3.79
N TYR A 294 -13.83 -10.18 -2.71
CA TYR A 294 -14.99 -10.87 -2.15
C TYR A 294 -15.54 -10.21 -0.90
N ALA A 295 -16.80 -9.76 -0.97
CA ALA A 295 -17.59 -9.35 0.19
C ALA A 295 -18.08 -10.59 0.98
N SER A 296 -17.13 -11.36 1.51
CA SER A 296 -17.34 -12.69 2.09
C SER A 296 -17.25 -12.74 3.61
N HIS A 297 -17.13 -11.59 4.29
CA HIS A 297 -16.99 -11.49 5.75
C HIS A 297 -18.14 -12.18 6.55
N SER A 298 -19.28 -12.45 5.92
CA SER A 298 -20.41 -13.16 6.53
C SER A 298 -20.40 -14.68 6.32
N ASP A 299 -19.54 -15.23 5.48
CA ASP A 299 -19.41 -16.67 5.22
C ASP A 299 -18.15 -17.21 5.87
N SER A 300 -18.29 -18.00 6.95
CA SER A 300 -17.15 -18.51 7.69
C SER A 300 -16.27 -19.45 6.88
N TYR A 301 -16.77 -20.05 5.80
CA TYR A 301 -16.04 -21.10 5.08
C TYR A 301 -14.69 -20.63 4.52
N LEU A 302 -14.62 -19.42 3.95
CA LEU A 302 -13.36 -18.91 3.40
C LEU A 302 -12.38 -18.57 4.53
N THR A 303 -12.87 -18.05 5.66
CA THR A 303 -12.08 -17.84 6.87
C THR A 303 -11.55 -19.16 7.43
N ASP A 304 -12.41 -20.19 7.57
CA ASP A 304 -12.06 -21.51 8.06
C ASP A 304 -11.00 -22.18 7.17
N LEU A 305 -11.10 -22.00 5.86
CA LEU A 305 -10.10 -22.48 4.91
C LEU A 305 -8.78 -21.69 5.00
N ALA A 306 -8.85 -20.36 5.16
CA ALA A 306 -7.68 -19.48 5.27
C ALA A 306 -6.77 -19.87 6.45
N VAL A 307 -7.36 -20.11 7.62
CA VAL A 307 -6.62 -20.51 8.84
C VAL A 307 -6.36 -22.01 8.92
N GLY A 308 -7.05 -22.79 8.09
CA GLY A 308 -7.04 -24.25 8.12
C GLY A 308 -5.77 -24.89 7.53
N GLY A 309 -5.73 -26.22 7.58
CA GLY A 309 -4.57 -27.01 7.16
C GLY A 309 -4.63 -27.53 5.72
N LYS A 310 -5.32 -26.84 4.81
CA LYS A 310 -5.53 -27.29 3.43
C LYS A 310 -5.36 -26.16 2.43
N LYS A 311 -4.60 -26.40 1.35
CA LYS A 311 -4.38 -25.46 0.25
C LYS A 311 -4.57 -26.14 -1.10
N LEU A 312 -5.33 -25.50 -1.99
CA LEU A 312 -5.47 -25.94 -3.38
C LEU A 312 -4.31 -25.36 -4.19
N MET A 313 -3.51 -26.21 -4.83
CA MET A 313 -2.32 -25.79 -5.59
C MET A 313 -2.41 -26.06 -7.08
N ASN A 314 -3.32 -26.95 -7.53
CA ASN A 314 -3.54 -27.22 -8.93
C ASN A 314 -4.98 -27.64 -9.21
N VAL A 315 -5.42 -27.34 -10.42
CA VAL A 315 -6.68 -27.80 -11.02
C VAL A 315 -6.45 -28.02 -12.51
N SER A 316 -7.42 -28.58 -13.23
CA SER A 316 -7.37 -28.64 -14.69
C SER A 316 -7.47 -27.23 -15.29
N ALA A 317 -6.87 -27.01 -16.48
CA ALA A 317 -6.99 -25.73 -17.18
C ALA A 317 -8.46 -25.37 -17.50
N ALA A 318 -9.32 -26.38 -17.73
CA ALA A 318 -10.74 -26.19 -17.96
C ALA A 318 -11.48 -25.68 -16.71
N ASP A 319 -11.19 -26.27 -15.54
CA ASP A 319 -11.78 -25.83 -14.27
C ASP A 319 -11.30 -24.43 -13.88
N ALA A 320 -10.00 -24.17 -14.05
CA ALA A 320 -9.42 -22.84 -13.86
C ALA A 320 -10.10 -21.80 -14.76
N LYS A 321 -10.29 -22.11 -16.05
CA LYS A 321 -10.95 -21.21 -17.01
C LYS A 321 -12.40 -20.93 -16.62
N LYS A 322 -13.13 -21.96 -16.17
CA LYS A 322 -14.53 -21.81 -15.71
C LYS A 322 -14.62 -20.88 -14.50
N LEU A 323 -13.75 -21.04 -13.51
CA LEU A 323 -13.70 -20.14 -12.36
C LEU A 323 -13.32 -18.72 -12.81
N GLN A 324 -12.26 -18.59 -13.62
CA GLN A 324 -11.80 -17.29 -14.11
C GLN A 324 -12.89 -16.53 -14.87
N ASP A 325 -13.67 -17.21 -15.73
CA ASP A 325 -14.77 -16.59 -16.46
C ASP A 325 -15.88 -16.09 -15.54
N SER A 326 -16.17 -16.82 -14.45
CA SER A 326 -17.12 -16.38 -13.44
C SER A 326 -16.68 -15.08 -12.76
N LEU A 327 -15.37 -14.93 -12.50
CA LEU A 327 -14.79 -13.73 -11.90
C LEU A 327 -14.80 -12.54 -12.86
N LYS A 328 -14.38 -12.76 -14.11
CA LYS A 328 -14.38 -11.72 -15.15
C LYS A 328 -15.76 -11.19 -15.50
N GLN A 329 -16.79 -12.03 -15.37
CA GLN A 329 -18.19 -11.63 -15.59
C GLN A 329 -18.80 -10.94 -14.37
N ASP A 330 -18.05 -10.82 -13.27
CA ASP A 330 -18.45 -10.11 -12.06
C ASP A 330 -19.76 -10.67 -11.45
N LYS A 331 -19.91 -12.00 -11.53
CA LYS A 331 -21.12 -12.72 -11.10
C LYS A 331 -21.07 -13.25 -9.67
N ASP A 332 -19.92 -13.15 -9.00
CA ASP A 332 -19.70 -13.77 -7.69
C ASP A 332 -19.11 -12.81 -6.63
N PRO A 333 -19.73 -11.64 -6.38
CA PRO A 333 -19.20 -10.66 -5.42
C PRO A 333 -19.11 -11.18 -3.98
N ARG A 334 -19.86 -12.24 -3.64
CA ARG A 334 -19.85 -12.87 -2.30
C ARG A 334 -18.92 -14.07 -2.19
N GLY A 335 -18.33 -14.54 -3.30
CA GLY A 335 -17.46 -15.72 -3.30
C GLY A 335 -18.19 -17.06 -3.17
N THR A 336 -19.49 -17.13 -3.48
CA THR A 336 -20.28 -18.37 -3.44
C THR A 336 -19.78 -19.38 -4.47
N VAL A 337 -19.56 -18.94 -5.71
CA VAL A 337 -19.02 -19.81 -6.78
C VAL A 337 -17.60 -20.24 -6.44
N PHE A 338 -16.79 -19.33 -5.89
CA PHE A 338 -15.45 -19.65 -5.42
C PHE A 338 -15.46 -20.67 -4.28
N LYS A 339 -16.35 -20.52 -3.30
CA LYS A 339 -16.56 -21.49 -2.22
C LYS A 339 -16.97 -22.86 -2.75
N ASP A 340 -17.95 -22.93 -3.65
CA ASP A 340 -18.41 -24.19 -4.23
C ASP A 340 -17.30 -24.86 -5.05
N PHE A 341 -16.51 -24.06 -5.76
CA PHE A 341 -15.31 -24.53 -6.46
C PHE A 341 -14.29 -25.15 -5.51
N LEU A 342 -13.99 -24.49 -4.38
CA LEU A 342 -13.07 -25.01 -3.36
C LEU A 342 -13.60 -26.32 -2.75
N LYS A 343 -14.90 -26.39 -2.45
CA LYS A 343 -15.54 -27.62 -1.93
C LYS A 343 -15.46 -28.77 -2.91
N ALA A 344 -15.69 -28.52 -4.20
CA ALA A 344 -15.57 -29.53 -5.25
C ALA A 344 -14.14 -30.10 -5.35
N HIS A 345 -13.13 -29.29 -5.01
CA HIS A 345 -11.72 -29.66 -5.05
C HIS A 345 -11.14 -30.02 -3.66
N ALA A 346 -11.97 -30.20 -2.63
CA ALA A 346 -11.48 -30.46 -1.27
C ALA A 346 -10.57 -31.71 -1.18
N ARG A 347 -10.81 -32.72 -2.03
CA ARG A 347 -10.00 -33.95 -2.07
C ARG A 347 -8.65 -33.77 -2.78
N SER A 348 -8.48 -32.75 -3.62
CA SER A 348 -7.21 -32.44 -4.30
C SER A 348 -6.36 -31.43 -3.54
N MET A 349 -6.88 -30.85 -2.46
CA MET A 349 -6.12 -29.94 -1.60
C MET A 349 -5.00 -30.68 -0.86
N ARG A 350 -3.83 -30.04 -0.81
CA ARG A 350 -2.67 -30.54 -0.08
C ARG A 350 -2.72 -30.07 1.35
N SER A 351 -2.10 -30.85 2.25
CA SER A 351 -1.94 -30.43 3.64
C SER A 351 -0.93 -29.29 3.73
N VAL A 352 -1.26 -28.30 4.55
CA VAL A 352 -0.37 -27.23 5.03
C VAL A 352 -0.60 -27.08 6.52
N THR A 353 0.29 -26.40 7.22
CA THR A 353 0.15 -26.14 8.64
C THR A 353 -0.92 -25.07 8.87
N PRO A 354 -1.94 -25.31 9.72
CA PRO A 354 -2.91 -24.29 10.12
C PRO A 354 -2.22 -23.08 10.78
N ASP A 355 -2.74 -21.88 10.54
CA ASP A 355 -2.23 -20.65 11.15
C ASP A 355 -3.34 -19.62 11.29
N GLU A 356 -3.65 -19.23 12.53
CA GLU A 356 -4.68 -18.24 12.84
C GLU A 356 -4.34 -16.84 12.31
N LYS A 357 -3.06 -16.54 12.07
CA LYS A 357 -2.64 -15.25 11.50
C LYS A 357 -3.10 -15.04 10.05
N ARG A 358 -3.54 -16.11 9.38
CA ARG A 358 -4.16 -16.04 8.05
C ARG A 358 -5.62 -15.60 8.09
N ALA A 359 -6.19 -15.38 9.28
CA ALA A 359 -7.57 -14.90 9.41
C ALA A 359 -7.71 -13.52 8.72
N PRO A 360 -8.82 -13.30 7.99
CA PRO A 360 -9.09 -12.01 7.42
C PRO A 360 -9.40 -10.98 8.51
N PHE A 361 -8.98 -9.74 8.31
CA PHE A 361 -9.27 -8.64 9.23
C PHE A 361 -10.40 -7.76 8.70
N THR A 362 -11.21 -7.19 9.60
CA THR A 362 -12.31 -6.29 9.22
C THR A 362 -11.83 -4.85 9.01
N PRO A 363 -12.63 -3.96 8.36
CA PRO A 363 -12.36 -2.52 8.33
C PRO A 363 -12.07 -1.90 9.71
N LYS A 364 -12.76 -2.40 10.75
CA LYS A 364 -12.55 -1.94 12.13
C LYS A 364 -11.20 -2.40 12.69
N ASP A 365 -10.79 -3.63 12.37
CA ASP A 365 -9.50 -4.17 12.77
C ASP A 365 -8.35 -3.43 12.06
N TYR A 366 -8.51 -3.06 10.79
CA TYR A 366 -7.55 -2.23 10.06
C TYR A 366 -7.30 -0.89 10.75
N VAL A 367 -8.36 -0.16 11.10
CA VAL A 367 -8.25 1.12 11.83
C VAL A 367 -7.64 0.91 13.22
N ARG A 368 -8.06 -0.15 13.93
CA ARG A 368 -7.49 -0.47 15.26
C ARG A 368 -5.99 -0.75 15.18
N ALA A 369 -5.55 -1.50 14.18
CA ALA A 369 -4.13 -1.82 14.00
C ALA A 369 -3.30 -0.57 13.71
N HIS A 370 -3.82 0.38 12.92
CA HIS A 370 -3.13 1.66 12.68
C HIS A 370 -3.05 2.55 13.95
N LEU A 371 -3.99 2.39 14.88
CA LEU A 371 -4.00 3.11 16.17
C LEU A 371 -3.11 2.47 17.23
N ASP A 372 -2.57 1.26 16.98
CA ASP A 372 -1.73 0.56 17.94
C ASP A 372 -0.40 1.31 18.15
N PRO A 373 -0.05 1.72 19.39
CA PRO A 373 1.22 2.38 19.67
C PRO A 373 2.46 1.59 19.24
N ALA A 374 2.38 0.26 19.13
CA ALA A 374 3.46 -0.59 18.65
C ALA A 374 3.87 -0.26 17.19
N PHE A 375 2.94 0.25 16.39
CA PHE A 375 3.16 0.60 14.98
C PHE A 375 3.22 2.10 14.74
N ARG A 376 3.41 2.92 15.78
CA ARG A 376 3.41 4.38 15.61
C ARG A 376 4.58 4.90 14.76
N GLY A 377 5.77 4.32 14.89
CA GLY A 377 6.99 4.84 14.27
C GLY A 377 7.17 6.35 14.50
N LEU A 378 7.39 7.11 13.41
CA LEU A 378 7.41 8.59 13.43
C LEU A 378 6.10 9.24 12.92
N GLY A 379 5.09 8.44 12.56
CA GLY A 379 3.83 8.94 12.05
C GLY A 379 2.96 9.58 13.13
N PRO A 380 1.96 10.40 12.75
CA PRO A 380 0.92 10.73 13.71
C PRO A 380 0.25 9.44 14.19
N VAL A 381 -0.26 9.44 15.42
CA VAL A 381 -1.06 8.32 15.93
C VAL A 381 -2.17 8.01 14.91
N GLY A 382 -2.32 6.73 14.56
CA GLY A 382 -3.33 6.29 13.60
C GLY A 382 -2.99 6.48 12.12
N HIS A 383 -1.87 7.12 11.78
CA HIS A 383 -1.43 7.32 10.39
C HIS A 383 -2.51 7.93 9.49
N GLY A 384 -3.25 8.89 10.04
CA GLY A 384 -4.40 9.55 9.42
C GLY A 384 -5.74 9.11 9.97
N TYR A 385 -5.84 7.88 10.48
CA TYR A 385 -7.02 7.41 11.20
C TYR A 385 -7.04 7.90 12.65
N SER A 386 -8.21 7.86 13.27
CA SER A 386 -8.42 8.28 14.65
C SER A 386 -9.44 7.38 15.35
N THR A 387 -9.59 7.52 16.67
CA THR A 387 -10.68 6.88 17.42
C THR A 387 -12.06 7.29 16.89
N ALA A 388 -12.22 8.52 16.40
CA ALA A 388 -13.47 8.97 15.78
C ALA A 388 -13.78 8.21 14.47
N ASN A 389 -12.76 7.83 13.69
CA ASN A 389 -12.94 6.93 12.55
C ASN A 389 -13.36 5.53 13.00
N LEU A 390 -12.75 5.02 14.07
CA LEU A 390 -13.08 3.72 14.65
C LEU A 390 -14.53 3.67 15.16
N ASP A 391 -14.99 4.75 15.81
CA ASP A 391 -16.34 4.88 16.36
C ASP A 391 -17.39 5.06 15.26
N ALA A 392 -17.07 5.84 14.22
CA ALA A 392 -17.96 6.08 13.08
C ALA A 392 -17.96 4.93 12.05
N GLY A 393 -17.00 4.00 12.13
CA GLY A 393 -16.80 2.96 11.14
C GLY A 393 -16.41 3.53 9.76
N THR A 394 -15.52 4.51 9.72
CA THR A 394 -15.06 5.17 8.49
C THR A 394 -13.55 5.00 8.28
N GLN A 395 -13.11 4.94 7.02
CA GLN A 395 -11.68 4.84 6.64
C GLN A 395 -11.23 6.00 5.74
N TYR A 396 -11.86 7.17 5.90
CA TYR A 396 -11.53 8.41 5.17
C TYR A 396 -11.37 9.58 6.16
N TYR A 397 -10.51 10.53 5.81
CA TYR A 397 -10.07 11.61 6.70
C TYR A 397 -9.43 12.76 5.92
N SER A 398 -9.30 13.92 6.57
CA SER A 398 -8.48 15.04 6.08
C SER A 398 -7.38 15.40 7.07
N PHE A 399 -6.31 16.02 6.58
CA PHE A 399 -5.17 16.48 7.40
C PHE A 399 -4.48 17.68 6.77
N ARG A 400 -3.76 18.44 7.59
CA ARG A 400 -2.97 19.60 7.13
C ARG A 400 -1.58 19.12 6.67
N ILE A 401 -1.27 19.31 5.39
CA ILE A 401 0.06 18.99 4.82
C ILE A 401 1.06 20.12 5.10
N ALA A 402 0.60 21.36 4.93
CA ALA A 402 1.32 22.60 5.20
C ALA A 402 0.27 23.70 5.42
N ASP A 403 0.64 24.89 5.92
CA ASP A 403 -0.31 25.96 6.25
C ASP A 403 -1.35 26.22 5.14
N ASP A 404 -0.91 26.24 3.89
CA ASP A 404 -1.75 26.50 2.72
C ASP A 404 -2.15 25.25 1.93
N VAL A 405 -1.86 24.04 2.43
CA VAL A 405 -2.11 22.76 1.71
C VAL A 405 -2.79 21.74 2.61
N ILE A 406 -3.94 21.20 2.17
CA ILE A 406 -4.66 20.10 2.82
C ILE A 406 -4.54 18.80 2.01
N GLY A 407 -4.45 17.69 2.73
CA GLY A 407 -4.60 16.34 2.20
C GLY A 407 -5.96 15.77 2.57
N ILE A 408 -6.59 15.05 1.65
CA ILE A 408 -7.86 14.36 1.86
C ILE A 408 -7.72 12.92 1.37
N SER A 409 -7.80 11.95 2.27
CA SER A 409 -7.78 10.52 1.94
C SER A 409 -9.21 9.98 1.86
N LEU A 410 -9.54 9.33 0.76
CA LEU A 410 -10.83 8.72 0.48
C LEU A 410 -10.76 7.20 0.61
N ASP A 411 -11.82 6.62 1.16
CA ASP A 411 -12.08 5.19 1.06
C ASP A 411 -12.92 4.96 -0.20
N THR A 412 -12.29 4.39 -1.22
CA THR A 412 -12.92 4.11 -2.51
C THR A 412 -13.29 2.65 -2.67
N THR A 413 -13.15 1.85 -1.62
CA THR A 413 -13.55 0.44 -1.63
C THR A 413 -15.07 0.31 -1.67
N ASP A 414 -15.57 -0.75 -2.30
CA ASP A 414 -17.00 -1.06 -2.31
C ASP A 414 -17.28 -2.26 -1.42
N PRO A 415 -17.98 -2.07 -0.27
CA PRO A 415 -18.34 -3.17 0.63
C PRO A 415 -19.23 -4.24 -0.02
N GLY A 416 -19.81 -3.95 -1.19
CA GLY A 416 -20.57 -4.89 -2.01
C GLY A 416 -19.71 -5.92 -2.75
N GLY A 417 -18.38 -5.82 -2.71
CA GLY A 417 -17.46 -6.72 -3.42
C GLY A 417 -17.15 -6.25 -4.83
N HIS A 418 -16.13 -6.86 -5.45
CA HIS A 418 -15.45 -6.55 -6.71
C HIS A 418 -14.16 -5.71 -6.54
N TYR A 419 -13.27 -5.79 -7.54
CA TYR A 419 -12.00 -5.06 -7.54
C TYR A 419 -12.17 -3.58 -7.93
N GLU A 420 -13.26 -3.20 -8.61
CA GLU A 420 -13.55 -1.79 -8.87
C GLU A 420 -14.24 -1.13 -7.67
N GLY A 421 -14.00 0.18 -7.54
CA GLY A 421 -14.46 0.97 -6.41
C GLY A 421 -15.68 1.84 -6.68
N SER A 422 -16.07 2.58 -5.66
CA SER A 422 -16.99 3.72 -5.68
C SER A 422 -16.95 4.40 -4.30
N ILE A 423 -17.66 5.51 -4.11
CA ILE A 423 -17.86 6.08 -2.76
C ILE A 423 -19.35 6.24 -2.44
N GLY A 424 -19.69 6.17 -1.15
CA GLY A 424 -21.05 6.48 -0.68
C GLY A 424 -21.37 7.97 -0.73
N ALA A 425 -22.65 8.31 -0.90
CA ALA A 425 -23.13 9.69 -0.94
C ALA A 425 -22.78 10.50 0.32
N ALA A 426 -22.67 9.87 1.49
CA ALA A 426 -22.25 10.55 2.71
C ALA A 426 -20.79 11.03 2.61
N GLN A 427 -19.88 10.18 2.11
CA GLN A 427 -18.48 10.54 1.88
C GLN A 427 -18.36 11.60 0.78
N PHE A 428 -19.14 11.49 -0.29
CA PHE A 428 -19.16 12.50 -1.36
C PHE A 428 -19.58 13.88 -0.85
N ASN A 429 -20.65 13.96 -0.04
CA ASN A 429 -21.12 15.21 0.56
C ASN A 429 -20.14 15.76 1.61
N TRP A 430 -19.48 14.87 2.37
CA TRP A 430 -18.40 15.26 3.28
C TRP A 430 -17.21 15.87 2.53
N LEU A 431 -16.82 15.28 1.39
CA LEU A 431 -15.74 15.80 0.55
C LEU A 431 -16.08 17.19 -0.01
N ASP A 432 -17.28 17.38 -0.56
CA ASP A 432 -17.71 18.70 -1.08
C ASP A 432 -17.61 19.77 0.01
N ARG A 433 -18.14 19.47 1.20
CA ARG A 433 -18.10 20.37 2.35
C ARG A 433 -16.66 20.66 2.81
N THR A 434 -15.83 19.63 2.94
CA THR A 434 -14.43 19.78 3.36
C THR A 434 -13.66 20.69 2.40
N LEU A 435 -13.88 20.55 1.09
CA LEU A 435 -13.26 21.41 0.08
C LEU A 435 -13.76 22.86 0.13
N ARG A 436 -15.07 23.08 0.37
CA ARG A 436 -15.64 24.44 0.54
C ARG A 436 -15.11 25.14 1.78
N GLU A 437 -15.04 24.43 2.90
CA GLU A 437 -14.55 24.97 4.19
C GLU A 437 -13.06 25.31 4.12
N ASN A 438 -12.31 24.66 3.22
CA ASN A 438 -10.89 24.91 2.99
C ASN A 438 -10.62 25.58 1.64
N LYS A 439 -11.57 26.38 1.11
CA LYS A 439 -11.46 27.03 -0.21
C LYS A 439 -10.20 27.91 -0.39
N ASP A 440 -9.62 28.37 0.71
CA ASP A 440 -8.44 29.25 0.74
C ASP A 440 -7.12 28.44 0.87
N SER A 441 -7.19 27.11 0.97
CA SER A 441 -6.04 26.19 0.96
C SER A 441 -6.07 25.30 -0.27
N TYR A 442 -4.90 24.99 -0.84
CA TYR A 442 -4.78 24.00 -1.90
C TYR A 442 -5.11 22.59 -1.40
N ALA A 443 -5.79 21.79 -2.21
CA ALA A 443 -6.20 20.44 -1.86
C ALA A 443 -5.52 19.38 -2.74
N ILE A 444 -5.07 18.31 -2.08
CA ILE A 444 -4.59 17.08 -2.72
C ILE A 444 -5.47 15.93 -2.22
N ILE A 445 -6.08 15.24 -3.17
CA ILE A 445 -6.95 14.09 -2.91
C ILE A 445 -6.13 12.81 -3.05
N PHE A 446 -6.34 11.86 -2.15
CA PHE A 446 -5.74 10.55 -2.17
C PHE A 446 -6.83 9.48 -2.18
N SER A 447 -6.68 8.47 -3.02
CA SER A 447 -7.54 7.29 -3.04
C SER A 447 -6.77 6.09 -3.55
N HIS A 448 -7.34 4.90 -3.39
CA HIS A 448 -6.83 3.72 -4.08
C HIS A 448 -7.25 3.69 -5.55
N HIS A 449 -8.55 3.71 -5.83
CA HIS A 449 -9.08 3.62 -7.19
C HIS A 449 -8.91 4.92 -7.98
N THR A 450 -8.86 4.78 -9.30
CA THR A 450 -8.76 5.89 -10.28
C THR A 450 -10.15 6.36 -10.73
N SER A 451 -10.20 7.49 -11.43
CA SER A 451 -11.43 7.98 -12.07
C SER A 451 -12.08 6.97 -13.03
N LYS A 452 -11.30 6.02 -13.57
CA LYS A 452 -11.75 5.01 -14.53
C LYS A 452 -12.01 3.64 -13.93
N THR A 453 -11.66 3.43 -12.66
CA THR A 453 -11.85 2.15 -11.95
C THR A 453 -12.82 2.28 -10.78
N MET A 454 -13.61 3.35 -10.78
CA MET A 454 -14.72 3.57 -9.86
C MET A 454 -16.07 3.37 -10.57
N GLY A 455 -16.27 2.17 -11.15
CA GLY A 455 -17.47 1.78 -11.89
C GLY A 455 -18.43 0.88 -11.10
N ASN A 456 -18.03 0.43 -9.91
CA ASN A 456 -18.82 -0.51 -9.11
C ASN A 456 -19.91 0.22 -8.32
N LEU A 457 -21.14 0.23 -8.84
CA LEU A 457 -22.28 0.88 -8.20
C LEU A 457 -23.18 -0.08 -7.43
N ARG A 458 -22.62 -1.20 -6.96
CA ARG A 458 -23.33 -2.15 -6.11
C ARG A 458 -23.80 -1.47 -4.83
N ARG A 459 -24.95 -1.90 -4.32
CA ARG A 459 -25.42 -1.39 -3.03
C ARG A 459 -24.51 -1.91 -1.92
N ASP A 460 -24.09 -1.01 -1.05
CA ASP A 460 -23.44 -1.36 0.21
C ASP A 460 -24.39 -2.26 1.02
N PRO A 461 -24.01 -3.50 1.37
CA PRO A 461 -24.86 -4.40 2.14
C PRO A 461 -25.25 -3.86 3.53
N ALA A 462 -24.36 -3.07 4.16
CA ALA A 462 -24.62 -2.45 5.46
C ALA A 462 -25.43 -1.14 5.33
N ARG A 463 -25.41 -0.51 4.15
CA ARG A 463 -26.14 0.74 3.86
C ARG A 463 -26.88 0.66 2.53
N PRO A 464 -27.89 -0.22 2.38
CA PRO A 464 -28.48 -0.54 1.08
C PRO A 464 -29.25 0.61 0.41
N ASN A 465 -29.61 1.64 1.19
CA ASN A 465 -30.29 2.84 0.70
C ASN A 465 -29.32 3.99 0.41
N GLU A 466 -28.04 3.86 0.76
CA GLU A 466 -27.04 4.86 0.42
C GLU A 466 -26.66 4.73 -1.05
N ARG A 467 -26.79 5.83 -1.79
CA ARG A 467 -26.39 5.92 -3.19
C ARG A 467 -24.87 5.78 -3.31
N ARG A 468 -24.41 4.96 -4.26
CA ARG A 468 -23.00 4.91 -4.69
C ARG A 468 -22.73 5.96 -5.77
N VAL A 469 -21.52 6.50 -5.74
CA VAL A 469 -21.04 7.57 -6.62
C VAL A 469 -19.86 7.06 -7.42
N SER A 470 -19.92 7.29 -8.74
CA SER A 470 -18.90 6.85 -9.70
C SER A 470 -17.67 7.76 -9.75
N GLY A 471 -16.60 7.29 -10.39
CA GLY A 471 -15.41 8.10 -10.65
C GLY A 471 -15.70 9.33 -11.53
N ALA A 472 -16.62 9.22 -12.48
CA ALA A 472 -17.01 10.34 -13.34
C ALA A 472 -17.67 11.48 -12.54
N GLU A 473 -18.52 11.15 -11.58
CA GLU A 473 -19.14 12.13 -10.68
C GLU A 473 -18.12 12.74 -9.71
N LEU A 474 -17.16 11.94 -9.24
CA LEU A 474 -16.08 12.45 -8.41
C LEU A 474 -15.20 13.45 -9.19
N VAL A 475 -14.87 13.16 -10.46
CA VAL A 475 -14.18 14.12 -11.35
C VAL A 475 -14.98 15.42 -11.48
N GLN A 476 -16.30 15.35 -11.62
CA GLN A 476 -17.16 16.55 -11.70
C GLN A 476 -17.13 17.37 -10.41
N LEU A 477 -17.22 16.72 -9.24
CA LEU A 477 -17.12 17.40 -7.94
C LEU A 477 -15.77 18.09 -7.80
N LEU A 478 -14.67 17.36 -8.03
CA LEU A 478 -13.31 17.91 -7.89
C LEU A 478 -13.06 19.07 -8.88
N GLY A 479 -13.52 18.95 -10.12
CA GLY A 479 -13.48 20.03 -11.10
C GLY A 479 -14.34 21.25 -10.74
N GLY A 480 -15.28 21.09 -9.79
CA GLY A 480 -16.07 22.16 -9.20
C GLY A 480 -15.27 23.07 -8.24
N HIS A 481 -14.17 22.57 -7.67
CA HIS A 481 -13.40 23.27 -6.63
C HIS A 481 -12.11 23.86 -7.18
N ARG A 482 -11.96 25.19 -7.11
CA ARG A 482 -10.78 25.91 -7.68
C ARG A 482 -9.46 25.55 -6.99
N ASN A 483 -9.53 25.12 -5.75
CA ASN A 483 -8.38 24.84 -4.90
C ASN A 483 -7.85 23.41 -5.02
N VAL A 484 -8.53 22.51 -5.75
CA VAL A 484 -8.02 21.14 -5.99
C VAL A 484 -6.89 21.18 -7.02
N LEU A 485 -5.70 20.74 -6.62
CA LEU A 485 -4.53 20.67 -7.49
C LEU A 485 -4.34 19.28 -8.10
N ALA A 486 -4.54 18.24 -7.29
CA ALA A 486 -4.25 16.88 -7.69
C ALA A 486 -5.15 15.84 -7.04
N TRP A 487 -5.34 14.74 -7.75
CA TRP A 487 -5.88 13.48 -7.26
C TRP A 487 -4.84 12.38 -7.47
N VAL A 488 -4.24 11.88 -6.39
CA VAL A 488 -3.14 10.90 -6.39
C VAL A 488 -3.70 9.52 -6.02
N ASN A 489 -3.42 8.50 -6.83
CA ASN A 489 -3.99 7.16 -6.67
C ASN A 489 -3.10 6.00 -7.15
N GLY A 490 -3.61 4.78 -6.97
CA GLY A 490 -2.94 3.50 -7.28
C GLY A 490 -3.78 2.59 -8.18
N HIS A 491 -3.93 1.32 -7.79
CA HIS A 491 -4.86 0.32 -8.32
C HIS A 491 -4.57 -0.24 -9.72
N ILE A 492 -4.18 0.62 -10.66
CA ILE A 492 -3.95 0.21 -12.07
C ILE A 492 -2.52 -0.29 -12.33
N HIS A 493 -1.67 -0.31 -11.30
CA HIS A 493 -0.27 -0.77 -11.32
C HIS A 493 0.60 -0.06 -12.38
N LYS A 494 0.22 1.14 -12.81
CA LYS A 494 0.86 1.83 -13.94
C LYS A 494 1.01 3.32 -13.69
N ASN A 495 2.16 3.86 -14.09
CA ASN A 495 2.33 5.31 -14.14
C ASN A 495 1.45 5.90 -15.26
N VAL A 496 0.46 6.71 -14.88
CA VAL A 496 -0.43 7.44 -15.79
C VAL A 496 -0.72 8.80 -15.18
N ILE A 497 -0.58 9.88 -15.96
CA ILE A 497 -0.95 11.22 -15.50
C ILE A 497 -2.01 11.80 -16.45
N THR A 498 -3.22 12.02 -15.92
CA THR A 498 -4.38 12.47 -16.68
C THR A 498 -4.73 13.93 -16.34
N PRO A 499 -4.76 14.85 -17.32
CA PRO A 499 -5.27 16.20 -17.11
C PRO A 499 -6.81 16.20 -17.05
N HIS A 500 -7.38 16.82 -16.02
CA HIS A 500 -8.82 17.07 -15.93
C HIS A 500 -9.11 18.56 -16.04
N SER A 501 -9.83 18.95 -17.08
CA SER A 501 -10.28 20.34 -17.30
C SER A 501 -11.76 20.47 -16.98
N ALA A 502 -12.14 21.59 -16.35
CA ALA A 502 -13.50 21.93 -16.00
C ALA A 502 -13.84 23.37 -16.44
N SER A 503 -15.13 23.71 -16.38
CA SER A 503 -15.64 25.03 -16.78
C SER A 503 -15.03 26.16 -15.93
N GLY A 504 -14.95 27.36 -16.51
CA GLY A 504 -14.41 28.54 -15.82
C GLY A 504 -12.88 28.52 -15.63
N GLY A 505 -12.17 27.72 -16.44
CA GLY A 505 -10.71 27.60 -16.40
C GLY A 505 -10.17 26.84 -15.19
N ARG A 506 -11.03 26.04 -14.53
CA ARG A 506 -10.65 25.14 -13.43
C ARG A 506 -10.05 23.87 -13.99
N SER A 507 -9.11 23.28 -13.27
CA SER A 507 -8.45 22.06 -13.70
C SER A 507 -7.64 21.43 -12.57
N PHE A 508 -7.45 20.12 -12.62
CA PHE A 508 -6.56 19.40 -11.69
C PHE A 508 -5.87 18.23 -12.41
N TRP A 509 -4.81 17.69 -11.80
CA TRP A 509 -4.10 16.53 -12.33
C TRP A 509 -4.50 15.25 -11.59
N GLU A 510 -4.86 14.19 -12.31
CA GLU A 510 -4.92 12.85 -11.73
C GLU A 510 -3.58 12.13 -11.96
N ILE A 511 -2.98 11.60 -10.89
CA ILE A 511 -1.63 11.04 -10.87
C ILE A 511 -1.70 9.62 -10.33
N SER A 512 -1.62 8.63 -11.22
CA SER A 512 -1.50 7.21 -10.87
C SER A 512 -0.03 6.78 -10.92
N THR A 513 0.39 5.99 -9.95
CA THR A 513 1.76 5.46 -9.86
C THR A 513 1.79 3.95 -10.04
N ALA A 514 2.88 3.43 -10.59
CA ALA A 514 3.08 1.99 -10.73
C ALA A 514 3.10 1.28 -9.37
N SER A 515 2.63 0.04 -9.33
CA SER A 515 2.64 -0.77 -8.11
C SER A 515 4.06 -1.13 -7.70
N HIS A 516 4.21 -1.64 -6.48
CA HIS A 516 5.48 -2.22 -6.02
C HIS A 516 5.51 -3.73 -6.20
N VAL A 517 4.38 -4.36 -6.50
CA VAL A 517 4.29 -5.80 -6.76
C VAL A 517 4.74 -6.20 -8.17
N ASP A 518 4.60 -5.31 -9.15
CA ASP A 518 5.01 -5.52 -10.54
C ASP A 518 6.21 -4.65 -10.94
N PHE A 519 7.08 -5.18 -11.79
CA PHE A 519 8.16 -4.39 -12.39
C PHE A 519 7.58 -3.17 -13.15
N PRO A 520 8.10 -1.95 -12.97
CA PRO A 520 9.39 -1.57 -12.37
C PRO A 520 9.43 -1.23 -10.86
N GLN A 521 8.33 -1.39 -10.12
CA GLN A 521 8.31 -1.17 -8.65
C GLN A 521 8.74 0.24 -8.24
N LEU A 522 7.88 1.22 -8.53
CA LEU A 522 8.23 2.64 -8.43
C LEU A 522 7.37 3.37 -7.42
N ALA A 523 8.01 4.20 -6.60
CA ALA A 523 7.36 5.23 -5.81
C ALA A 523 7.54 6.61 -6.45
N ARG A 524 6.82 7.62 -5.93
CA ARG A 524 6.79 8.96 -6.51
C ARG A 524 6.93 10.06 -5.47
N ILE A 525 7.93 10.91 -5.62
CA ILE A 525 8.04 12.17 -4.89
C ILE A 525 7.15 13.21 -5.57
N ILE A 526 6.27 13.85 -4.80
CA ILE A 526 5.41 14.94 -5.26
C ILE A 526 5.79 16.24 -4.55
N GLU A 527 6.12 17.28 -5.32
CA GLU A 527 6.43 18.62 -4.81
C GLU A 527 5.41 19.62 -5.34
N VAL A 528 4.75 20.34 -4.45
CA VAL A 528 3.84 21.45 -4.78
C VAL A 528 4.60 22.76 -4.67
N VAL A 529 4.57 23.57 -5.71
CA VAL A 529 5.39 24.78 -5.79
C VAL A 529 4.60 25.96 -6.36
N ASP A 530 4.63 27.10 -5.65
CA ASP A 530 4.17 28.37 -6.19
C ASP A 530 5.26 28.98 -7.07
N ASN A 531 4.99 29.12 -8.37
CA ASN A 531 5.95 29.67 -9.33
C ASN A 531 6.09 31.20 -9.23
N LYS A 532 5.30 31.87 -8.38
CA LYS A 532 5.30 33.34 -8.18
C LYS A 532 5.01 34.13 -9.45
N ASP A 533 4.22 33.55 -10.35
CA ASP A 533 3.80 34.17 -11.62
C ASP A 533 2.34 33.87 -11.98
N GLY A 534 1.53 33.50 -11.00
CA GLY A 534 0.14 33.08 -11.23
C GLY A 534 0.00 31.64 -11.74
N THR A 535 1.05 30.82 -11.62
CA THR A 535 0.98 29.36 -11.84
C THR A 535 1.46 28.59 -10.61
N ILE A 536 0.95 27.36 -10.47
CA ILE A 536 1.43 26.34 -9.53
C ILE A 536 2.04 25.20 -10.37
N SER A 537 3.13 24.62 -9.89
CA SER A 537 3.70 23.39 -10.46
C SER A 537 3.63 22.23 -9.46
N LEU A 538 3.26 21.05 -9.95
CA LEU A 538 3.45 19.77 -9.26
C LEU A 538 4.61 19.03 -9.93
N PHE A 539 5.71 18.77 -9.21
CA PHE A 539 6.78 17.92 -9.71
C PHE A 539 6.56 16.48 -9.26
N THR A 540 6.72 15.51 -10.15
CA THR A 540 6.39 14.09 -9.88
C THR A 540 7.59 13.18 -10.15
N THR A 541 8.61 13.24 -9.30
CA THR A 541 9.87 12.51 -9.53
C THR A 541 9.77 11.06 -9.04
N LEU A 542 9.97 10.09 -9.93
CA LEU A 542 9.94 8.66 -9.60
C LEU A 542 11.22 8.20 -8.90
N ILE A 543 11.07 7.21 -8.04
CA ILE A 543 12.14 6.56 -7.27
C ILE A 543 12.01 5.03 -7.34
N GLU A 544 13.15 4.34 -7.35
CA GLU A 544 13.26 2.89 -7.23
C GLU A 544 13.84 2.55 -5.85
N SER A 545 13.64 1.32 -5.35
CA SER A 545 14.20 0.87 -4.07
C SER A 545 15.74 0.97 -3.97
N SER A 546 16.31 0.84 -2.77
CA SER A 546 17.76 0.84 -2.54
C SER A 546 18.46 -0.39 -3.12
N ALA A 547 17.70 -1.40 -3.53
CA ALA A 547 18.24 -2.66 -4.01
C ALA A 547 19.16 -2.47 -5.23
N PRO A 548 20.30 -3.17 -5.29
CA PRO A 548 21.18 -3.19 -6.46
C PRO A 548 20.41 -3.48 -7.75
N HIS A 549 20.82 -2.87 -8.85
CA HIS A 549 20.25 -3.18 -10.16
C HIS A 549 20.66 -4.56 -10.65
N ALA A 550 21.93 -4.93 -10.47
CA ALA A 550 22.42 -6.26 -10.81
C ALA A 550 22.16 -7.23 -9.65
N THR A 551 21.73 -8.44 -9.98
CA THR A 551 21.57 -9.54 -9.02
C THR A 551 22.84 -10.39 -8.92
N ASP A 552 23.05 -10.99 -7.76
CA ASP A 552 23.91 -12.17 -7.57
C ASP A 552 23.01 -13.28 -7.04
N PHE A 553 22.91 -14.40 -7.76
CA PHE A 553 22.03 -15.51 -7.38
C PHE A 553 22.51 -16.27 -6.15
N THR A 554 23.75 -16.03 -5.70
CA THR A 554 24.28 -16.60 -4.45
C THR A 554 24.07 -15.66 -3.25
N ASP A 555 23.75 -14.38 -3.50
CA ASP A 555 23.44 -13.43 -2.44
C ASP A 555 21.99 -13.58 -1.99
N LEU A 556 21.80 -14.41 -0.96
CA LEU A 556 20.53 -14.58 -0.28
C LEU A 556 20.41 -13.70 0.97
N SER A 557 21.16 -12.60 1.08
CA SER A 557 20.95 -11.58 2.11
C SER A 557 19.64 -10.80 1.87
N GLN A 558 19.19 -10.00 2.84
CA GLN A 558 18.02 -9.12 2.64
C GLN A 558 18.16 -8.21 1.41
N THR A 559 19.36 -7.67 1.18
CA THR A 559 19.66 -6.83 0.01
C THR A 559 19.65 -7.64 -1.29
N GLY A 560 20.25 -8.84 -1.28
CA GLY A 560 20.24 -9.74 -2.43
C GLY A 560 18.83 -10.20 -2.82
N LEU A 561 18.00 -10.57 -1.83
CA LEU A 561 16.58 -10.89 -2.03
C LEU A 561 15.78 -9.71 -2.61
N ALA A 562 16.04 -8.48 -2.15
CA ALA A 562 15.41 -7.28 -2.72
C ALA A 562 15.84 -7.02 -4.17
N ALA A 563 17.08 -7.35 -4.56
CA ALA A 563 17.52 -7.29 -5.95
C ALA A 563 16.85 -8.38 -6.80
N LEU A 564 16.75 -9.61 -6.28
CA LEU A 564 16.02 -10.72 -6.92
C LEU A 564 14.55 -10.37 -7.15
N TYR A 565 13.89 -9.71 -6.19
CA TYR A 565 12.50 -9.26 -6.33
C TYR A 565 12.26 -8.44 -7.61
N ARG A 566 13.19 -7.53 -7.93
CA ARG A 566 13.14 -6.68 -9.13
C ARG A 566 13.38 -7.46 -10.41
N GLU A 567 14.37 -8.35 -10.41
CA GLU A 567 14.73 -9.10 -11.62
C GLU A 567 13.73 -10.22 -11.93
N LEU A 568 13.22 -10.91 -10.90
CA LEU A 568 12.18 -11.92 -11.05
C LEU A 568 10.87 -11.27 -11.52
N SER A 569 10.49 -10.11 -10.99
CA SER A 569 9.29 -9.38 -11.45
C SER A 569 9.40 -8.90 -12.90
N LEU A 570 10.59 -8.48 -13.35
CA LEU A 570 10.83 -8.14 -14.76
C LEU A 570 10.56 -9.32 -15.70
N ASN A 571 10.96 -10.52 -15.26
CA ASN A 571 10.94 -11.73 -16.07
C ASN A 571 9.71 -12.61 -15.82
N ALA A 572 8.84 -12.25 -14.87
CA ALA A 572 7.65 -12.99 -14.55
C ALA A 572 6.87 -13.31 -15.83
N PRO A 573 6.51 -14.56 -16.11
CA PRO A 573 5.77 -14.89 -17.32
C PRO A 573 4.45 -14.11 -17.40
N GLY A 574 4.21 -13.44 -18.52
CA GLY A 574 3.09 -12.48 -18.67
C GLY A 574 3.40 -11.05 -18.18
N ALA A 575 4.61 -10.76 -17.69
CA ALA A 575 4.97 -9.42 -17.22
C ALA A 575 4.70 -8.35 -18.28
N ARG A 576 4.04 -7.27 -17.86
CA ARG A 576 3.69 -6.15 -18.73
C ARG A 576 4.87 -5.17 -18.81
N SER A 577 5.38 -4.95 -20.01
CA SER A 577 6.50 -4.02 -20.24
C SER A 577 6.12 -2.53 -20.23
N THR A 578 4.82 -2.21 -20.10
CA THR A 578 4.30 -0.83 -20.23
C THR A 578 3.94 -0.17 -18.91
N LEU A 579 4.11 -0.86 -17.77
CA LEU A 579 3.71 -0.36 -16.44
C LEU A 579 4.53 0.86 -15.98
N ALA A 580 5.76 1.01 -16.50
CA ALA A 580 6.57 2.21 -16.29
C ALA A 580 5.91 3.51 -16.80
N GLY A 581 4.87 3.43 -17.64
CA GLY A 581 4.18 4.59 -18.23
C GLY A 581 4.97 5.24 -19.38
N ALA A 582 4.33 6.20 -20.06
CA ALA A 582 4.99 6.97 -21.10
C ALA A 582 5.95 8.00 -20.49
N ARG A 583 6.83 8.61 -21.30
CA ARG A 583 7.72 9.68 -20.81
C ARG A 583 6.97 10.83 -20.12
N ARG A 584 5.74 11.12 -20.57
CA ARG A 584 4.85 12.15 -20.01
C ARG A 584 4.13 11.73 -18.72
N ASP A 585 4.33 10.51 -18.23
CA ASP A 585 3.75 9.98 -16.99
C ASP A 585 4.81 9.69 -15.91
N ARG A 586 6.10 9.86 -16.26
CA ARG A 586 7.24 9.56 -15.39
C ARG A 586 7.64 10.79 -14.57
N ASN A 587 8.87 11.27 -14.75
CA ASN A 587 9.37 12.50 -14.14
C ASN A 587 8.74 13.70 -14.85
N THR A 588 7.78 14.39 -14.23
CA THR A 588 7.17 15.56 -14.86
C THR A 588 7.19 16.82 -13.99
N GLU A 589 7.03 17.95 -14.66
CA GLU A 589 6.50 19.18 -14.09
C GLU A 589 5.09 19.37 -14.65
N LEU A 590 4.08 19.36 -13.79
CA LEU A 590 2.67 19.53 -14.16
C LEU A 590 2.23 20.94 -13.79
N VAL A 591 1.85 21.74 -14.78
CA VAL A 591 1.57 23.17 -14.57
C VAL A 591 0.06 23.40 -14.45
N LEU A 592 -0.34 24.24 -13.50
CA LEU A 592 -1.71 24.69 -13.25
C LEU A 592 -1.75 26.23 -13.16
N LYS A 593 -2.90 26.83 -13.49
CA LYS A 593 -3.14 28.23 -13.11
C LYS A 593 -3.29 28.31 -11.60
N LYS A 594 -2.73 29.35 -11.01
CA LYS A 594 -2.97 29.68 -9.60
C LYS A 594 -4.39 30.25 -9.49
N ALA A 595 -5.19 29.68 -8.60
CA ALA A 595 -6.57 30.07 -8.34
C ALA A 595 -6.70 31.51 -7.82
#